data_AF-A0A7J3BF60-F1
#
_entry.id   AF-A0A7J3BF60-F1
#
_cell.length_a   1.000
_cell.length_b   1.000
_cell.length_c   1.000
_cell.angle_alpha   90.00
_cell.angle_beta   90.00
_cell.angle_gamma   90.00
#
_symmetry.space_group_name_H-M   'P 1'
#
loop_
_entity.id
_entity.type
_entity.pdbx_description
1 polymer ?
#
loop_
_entity_poly.entity_id
_entity_poly.type
_entity_poly.pdbx_seq_one_letter_code
_entity_poly.pdbx_strand_id
1 'polypeptide(L)'
;MRGCSPRRIDIRFATDLKEVSDVRKILFGLLIAIVGVSIASAILISTGESHHLEGSMFISDAGRSHGGFEYNAEYIAILDVKGGVGVLQLTLQVGFSDALEKHEYSISNFELTSQGLKMNLNGNQTILIWVGSDLIWDHQYDGYYIASWGGDAPPEEIRGMISPRMFPGIPPRYYIELRLKSPS
;
A
#
# COMPACT_ATOMS: atom_id res chain seq x y z
N MET A 1 -55.65 75.24 -8.42
CA MET A 1 -55.18 74.02 -9.12
C MET A 1 -53.75 73.70 -8.68
N ARG A 2 -53.54 72.74 -7.77
CA ARG A 2 -52.24 72.03 -7.63
C ARG A 2 -52.56 70.63 -7.12
N GLY A 3 -52.59 69.67 -8.06
CA GLY A 3 -52.80 68.26 -7.77
C GLY A 3 -51.51 67.63 -7.25
N CYS A 4 -51.60 66.99 -6.10
CA CYS A 4 -50.52 66.19 -5.52
C CYS A 4 -50.61 64.78 -6.09
N SER A 5 -49.60 64.36 -6.87
CA SER A 5 -49.50 63.02 -7.46
C SER A 5 -48.82 62.07 -6.48
N PRO A 6 -49.37 60.86 -6.24
CA PRO A 6 -48.78 59.90 -5.32
C PRO A 6 -47.56 59.21 -5.95
N ARG A 7 -46.43 59.20 -5.21
CA ARG A 7 -45.22 58.45 -5.58
C ARG A 7 -45.50 56.94 -5.53
N ARG A 8 -45.32 56.27 -6.66
CA ARG A 8 -45.18 54.80 -6.73
C ARG A 8 -43.95 54.36 -5.94
N ILE A 9 -44.15 53.48 -4.97
CA ILE A 9 -43.09 52.74 -4.29
C ILE A 9 -42.78 51.53 -5.18
N ASP A 10 -41.57 51.47 -5.73
CA ASP A 10 -41.08 50.40 -6.59
C ASP A 10 -40.93 49.09 -5.79
N ILE A 11 -41.66 48.05 -6.20
CA ILE A 11 -41.71 46.71 -5.56
C ILE A 11 -40.48 45.85 -5.95
N ARG A 12 -39.42 46.44 -6.53
CA ARG A 12 -38.24 45.70 -7.01
C ARG A 12 -37.32 45.15 -5.91
N PHE A 13 -37.51 45.53 -4.65
CA PHE A 13 -36.65 45.11 -3.53
C PHE A 13 -36.97 43.73 -2.93
N ALA A 14 -38.16 43.17 -3.18
CA ALA A 14 -38.56 41.92 -2.53
C ALA A 14 -38.03 40.66 -3.24
N THR A 15 -37.72 40.74 -4.53
CA THR A 15 -37.26 39.59 -5.33
C THR A 15 -35.80 39.24 -5.04
N ASP A 16 -34.97 40.26 -4.76
CA ASP A 16 -33.52 40.13 -4.57
C ASP A 16 -33.16 39.41 -3.24
N LEU A 17 -33.97 39.62 -2.20
CA LEU A 17 -33.74 38.99 -0.88
C LEU A 17 -34.04 37.49 -0.85
N LYS A 18 -34.92 37.00 -1.74
CA LYS A 18 -35.29 35.58 -1.79
C LYS A 18 -34.19 34.75 -2.45
N GLU A 19 -33.55 35.31 -3.47
CA GLU A 19 -32.45 34.67 -4.21
C GLU A 19 -31.21 34.47 -3.30
N VAL A 20 -30.87 35.47 -2.49
CA VAL A 20 -29.75 35.39 -1.53
C VAL A 20 -30.00 34.33 -0.44
N SER A 21 -31.26 34.12 -0.04
CA SER A 21 -31.64 33.08 0.94
C SER A 21 -31.44 31.68 0.38
N ASP A 22 -31.81 31.43 -0.88
CA ASP A 22 -31.76 30.09 -1.45
C ASP A 22 -30.34 29.66 -1.83
N VAL A 23 -29.49 30.60 -2.27
CA VAL A 23 -28.06 30.35 -2.50
C VAL A 23 -27.34 29.93 -1.21
N ARG A 24 -27.68 30.54 -0.07
CA ARG A 24 -27.09 30.18 1.24
C ARG A 24 -27.48 28.77 1.68
N LYS A 25 -28.74 28.35 1.48
CA LYS A 25 -29.19 26.99 1.83
C LYS A 25 -28.48 25.92 1.00
N ILE A 26 -28.26 26.19 -0.29
CA ILE A 26 -27.50 25.29 -1.18
C ILE A 26 -26.05 25.17 -0.71
N LEU A 27 -25.38 26.28 -0.41
CA LEU A 27 -24.01 26.29 0.12
C LEU A 27 -23.88 25.55 1.46
N PHE A 28 -24.80 25.77 2.41
CA PHE A 28 -24.79 25.06 3.69
C PHE A 28 -25.02 23.55 3.51
N GLY A 29 -25.93 23.14 2.61
CA GLY A 29 -26.16 21.73 2.30
C GLY A 29 -24.92 21.06 1.69
N LEU A 30 -24.23 21.74 0.79
CA LEU A 30 -23.01 21.25 0.15
C LEU A 30 -21.85 21.12 1.17
N LEU A 31 -21.73 22.07 2.09
CA LEU A 31 -20.69 22.05 3.12
C LEU A 31 -20.92 20.92 4.14
N ILE A 32 -22.17 20.67 4.55
CA ILE A 32 -22.53 19.52 5.40
C ILE A 32 -22.23 18.19 4.69
N ALA A 33 -22.53 18.09 3.39
CA ALA A 33 -22.24 16.89 2.61
C ALA A 33 -20.72 16.62 2.52
N ILE A 34 -19.90 17.65 2.28
CA ILE A 34 -18.43 17.52 2.24
C ILE A 34 -17.88 17.07 3.60
N VAL A 35 -18.35 17.68 4.70
CA VAL A 35 -17.92 17.31 6.06
C VAL A 35 -18.35 15.88 6.41
N GLY A 36 -19.58 15.50 6.06
CA GLY A 36 -20.11 14.16 6.29
C GLY A 36 -19.33 13.06 5.56
N VAL A 37 -19.00 13.26 4.27
CA VAL A 37 -18.16 12.32 3.50
C VAL A 37 -16.76 12.22 4.11
N SER A 38 -16.18 13.34 4.53
CA SER A 38 -14.83 13.38 5.14
C SER A 38 -14.77 12.59 6.45
N ILE A 39 -15.79 12.71 7.31
CA ILE A 39 -15.87 11.99 8.58
C ILE A 39 -16.08 10.49 8.35
N ALA A 40 -16.96 10.11 7.42
CA ALA A 40 -17.20 8.69 7.09
C ALA A 40 -15.93 8.00 6.58
N SER A 41 -15.14 8.67 5.73
CA SER A 41 -13.85 8.16 5.27
C SER A 41 -12.83 8.01 6.42
N ALA A 42 -12.78 8.95 7.36
CA ALA A 42 -11.88 8.86 8.51
C ALA A 42 -12.24 7.71 9.48
N ILE A 43 -13.54 7.43 9.68
CA ILE A 43 -14.00 6.35 10.56
C ILE A 43 -13.66 4.96 9.97
N LEU A 44 -13.82 4.77 8.65
CA LEU A 44 -13.45 3.52 7.97
C LEU A 44 -11.96 3.19 8.12
N ILE A 45 -11.09 4.20 8.19
CA ILE A 45 -9.64 4.03 8.41
C ILE A 45 -9.32 3.63 9.87
N SER A 46 -10.18 3.98 10.83
CA SER A 46 -9.93 3.75 12.27
C SER A 46 -10.24 2.32 12.73
N THR A 47 -11.08 1.56 12.04
CA THR A 47 -11.58 0.24 12.49
C THR A 47 -10.97 -0.94 11.74
N GLY A 48 -9.95 -0.69 10.91
CA GLY A 48 -9.29 -1.75 10.15
C GLY A 48 -8.50 -2.72 11.04
N GLU A 49 -8.52 -4.00 10.67
CA GLU A 49 -7.63 -5.02 11.24
C GLU A 49 -6.17 -4.56 11.08
N SER A 50 -5.37 -4.80 12.12
CA SER A 50 -3.96 -4.45 12.15
C SER A 50 -3.13 -5.73 12.10
N HIS A 51 -2.15 -5.77 11.20
CA HIS A 51 -1.26 -6.90 11.00
C HIS A 51 0.18 -6.42 11.16
N HIS A 52 0.98 -7.18 11.91
CA HIS A 52 2.41 -6.99 12.07
C HIS A 52 3.10 -8.31 11.75
N LEU A 53 3.83 -8.35 10.64
CA LEU A 53 4.53 -9.54 10.17
C LEU A 53 6.02 -9.27 10.07
N GLU A 54 6.82 -10.18 10.60
CA GLU A 54 8.29 -10.12 10.53
C GLU A 54 8.82 -11.24 9.64
N GLY A 55 9.96 -10.99 9.02
CA GLY A 55 10.68 -12.00 8.25
C GLY A 55 11.93 -11.41 7.61
N SER A 56 12.20 -11.78 6.37
CA SER A 56 13.40 -11.35 5.69
C SER A 56 13.24 -11.23 4.18
N MET A 57 14.15 -10.50 3.55
CA MET A 57 14.31 -10.47 2.10
C MET A 57 15.74 -10.89 1.74
N PHE A 58 15.86 -11.93 0.93
CA PHE A 58 17.12 -12.39 0.36
C PHE A 58 17.30 -11.84 -1.05
N ILE A 59 18.54 -11.47 -1.39
CA ILE A 59 18.93 -10.99 -2.71
C ILE A 59 20.21 -11.72 -3.13
N SER A 60 20.24 -12.23 -4.36
CA SER A 60 21.43 -12.83 -4.96
C SER A 60 21.65 -12.35 -6.40
N ASP A 61 22.89 -12.05 -6.74
CA ASP A 61 23.30 -11.71 -8.12
C ASP A 61 23.31 -12.92 -9.07
N ALA A 62 23.23 -14.14 -8.53
CA ALA A 62 23.29 -15.39 -9.28
C ALA A 62 22.08 -15.63 -10.17
N GLY A 63 21.02 -14.83 -10.03
CA GLY A 63 19.75 -15.02 -10.71
C GLY A 63 18.92 -16.18 -10.17
N ARG A 64 19.37 -16.87 -9.13
CA ARG A 64 18.70 -17.97 -8.39
C ARG A 64 19.04 -17.92 -6.89
N SER A 65 18.40 -18.76 -6.07
CA SER A 65 18.61 -18.78 -4.61
C SER A 65 20.02 -19.23 -4.19
N HIS A 66 20.69 -20.04 -5.02
CA HIS A 66 22.00 -20.63 -4.71
C HIS A 66 23.07 -20.29 -5.75
N GLY A 67 24.28 -20.03 -5.26
CA GLY A 67 25.44 -19.67 -6.08
C GLY A 67 25.67 -18.17 -6.10
N GLY A 68 26.34 -17.69 -7.15
CA GLY A 68 26.85 -16.33 -7.19
C GLY A 68 28.20 -16.22 -6.49
N PHE A 69 29.00 -15.27 -6.93
CA PHE A 69 30.34 -15.03 -6.38
C PHE A 69 30.50 -13.59 -5.89
N GLU A 70 29.70 -12.65 -6.41
CA GLU A 70 29.97 -11.22 -6.24
C GLU A 70 29.02 -10.58 -5.22
N TYR A 71 27.74 -10.98 -5.15
CA TYR A 71 26.79 -10.36 -4.24
C TYR A 71 25.65 -11.26 -3.75
N ASN A 72 25.57 -11.41 -2.42
CA ASN A 72 24.42 -11.92 -1.69
C ASN A 72 24.15 -11.00 -0.48
N ALA A 73 22.88 -10.75 -0.18
CA ALA A 73 22.47 -9.98 0.99
C ALA A 73 21.14 -10.47 1.57
N GLU A 74 21.01 -10.34 2.88
CA GLU A 74 19.79 -10.60 3.65
C GLU A 74 19.37 -9.30 4.35
N TYR A 75 18.10 -8.98 4.26
CA TYR A 75 17.47 -7.82 4.90
C TYR A 75 16.42 -8.33 5.89
N ILE A 76 16.33 -7.72 7.06
CA ILE A 76 15.17 -7.87 7.94
C ILE A 76 13.98 -7.21 7.24
N ALA A 77 12.85 -7.91 7.19
CA ALA A 77 11.60 -7.40 6.62
C ALA A 77 10.54 -7.26 7.71
N ILE A 78 10.00 -6.05 7.88
CA ILE A 78 8.91 -5.75 8.81
C ILE A 78 7.75 -5.16 8.03
N LEU A 79 6.59 -5.80 8.10
CA LEU A 79 5.36 -5.36 7.45
C LEU A 79 4.33 -4.95 8.51
N ASP A 80 4.03 -3.67 8.55
CA ASP A 80 3.00 -3.08 9.40
C ASP A 80 1.84 -2.60 8.54
N VAL A 81 0.64 -3.15 8.77
CA VAL A 81 -0.56 -2.80 8.01
C VAL A 81 -1.72 -2.53 8.96
N LYS A 82 -2.50 -1.50 8.66
CA LYS A 82 -3.78 -1.21 9.32
C LYS A 82 -4.83 -0.83 8.29
N GLY A 83 -5.95 -1.57 8.28
CA GLY A 83 -7.06 -1.29 7.36
C GLY A 83 -6.68 -1.37 5.89
N GLY A 84 -5.81 -2.33 5.53
CA GLY A 84 -5.40 -2.59 4.15
C GLY A 84 -4.27 -1.71 3.61
N VAL A 85 -3.79 -0.74 4.39
CA VAL A 85 -2.68 0.17 4.04
C VAL A 85 -1.57 0.09 5.09
N GLY A 86 -0.32 0.33 4.70
CA GLY A 86 0.80 0.11 5.60
C GLY A 86 2.17 0.43 5.02
N VAL A 87 3.21 -0.12 5.64
CA VAL A 87 4.60 0.02 5.23
C VAL A 87 5.31 -1.33 5.35
N LEU A 88 6.09 -1.69 4.33
CA LEU A 88 7.13 -2.71 4.42
C LEU A 88 8.48 -2.00 4.60
N GLN A 89 9.14 -2.26 5.72
CA GLN A 89 10.49 -1.80 6.01
C GLN A 89 11.49 -2.92 5.76
N LEU A 90 12.58 -2.61 5.07
CA LEU A 90 13.70 -3.50 4.81
C LEU A 90 14.96 -2.90 5.44
N THR A 91 15.68 -3.67 6.26
CA THR A 91 16.94 -3.20 6.87
C THR A 91 18.03 -4.21 6.59
N LEU A 92 19.15 -3.79 5.99
CA LEU A 92 20.27 -4.68 5.71
C LEU A 92 20.75 -5.35 6.99
N GLN A 93 20.74 -6.69 7.00
CA GLN A 93 21.21 -7.50 8.13
C GLN A 93 22.60 -8.07 7.84
N VAL A 94 22.77 -8.66 6.66
CA VAL A 94 24.02 -9.30 6.21
C VAL A 94 24.22 -8.99 4.72
N GLY A 95 25.45 -8.69 4.31
CA GLY A 95 25.81 -8.45 2.90
C GLY A 95 27.05 -7.57 2.78
N PHE A 96 27.70 -7.57 1.62
CA PHE A 96 28.89 -6.75 1.38
C PHE A 96 28.58 -5.25 1.29
N SER A 97 27.42 -4.92 0.74
CA SER A 97 26.93 -3.54 0.59
C SER A 97 25.41 -3.53 0.59
N ASP A 98 24.83 -2.35 0.86
CA ASP A 98 23.40 -2.13 0.68
C ASP A 98 23.11 -1.83 -0.78
N ALA A 99 22.46 -2.76 -1.48
CA ALA A 99 22.06 -2.56 -2.87
C ALA A 99 20.71 -1.85 -3.01
N LEU A 100 19.94 -1.70 -1.92
CA LEU A 100 18.69 -0.98 -1.96
C LEU A 100 18.94 0.53 -1.88
N GLU A 101 18.35 1.27 -2.82
CA GLU A 101 18.33 2.75 -2.75
C GLU A 101 17.19 3.26 -1.86
N LYS A 102 16.24 2.37 -1.49
CA LYS A 102 15.06 2.69 -0.70
C LYS A 102 14.73 1.52 0.23
N HIS A 103 14.32 1.84 1.46
CA HIS A 103 14.12 0.84 2.52
C HIS A 103 12.69 0.80 3.07
N GLU A 104 11.84 1.74 2.69
CA GLU A 104 10.44 1.79 3.14
C GLU A 104 9.47 1.81 1.95
N TYR A 105 8.58 0.83 1.86
CA TYR A 105 7.67 0.66 0.74
C TYR A 105 6.23 0.83 1.20
N SER A 106 5.47 1.72 0.54
CA SER A 106 4.06 1.92 0.87
C SER A 106 3.24 0.72 0.44
N ILE A 107 2.36 0.26 1.32
CA ILE A 107 1.46 -0.87 1.12
C ILE A 107 0.05 -0.37 0.93
N SER A 108 -0.66 -0.97 -0.03
CA SER A 108 -2.10 -0.81 -0.22
C SER A 108 -2.74 -2.13 -0.66
N ASN A 109 -4.07 -2.22 -0.53
CA ASN A 109 -4.85 -3.40 -0.90
C ASN A 109 -4.31 -4.69 -0.28
N PHE A 110 -3.89 -4.62 0.99
CA PHE A 110 -3.44 -5.78 1.73
C PHE A 110 -4.60 -6.72 2.03
N GLU A 111 -4.41 -8.00 1.71
CA GLU A 111 -5.32 -9.11 1.97
C GLU A 111 -4.49 -10.29 2.50
N LEU A 112 -4.84 -10.80 3.68
CA LEU A 112 -4.22 -11.98 4.28
C LEU A 112 -5.22 -13.13 4.33
N THR A 113 -4.81 -14.31 3.87
CA THR A 113 -5.62 -15.52 3.88
C THR A 113 -4.78 -16.72 4.34
N SER A 114 -5.42 -17.87 4.57
CA SER A 114 -4.72 -19.11 4.89
C SER A 114 -3.84 -19.63 3.74
N GLN A 115 -4.05 -19.16 2.51
CA GLN A 115 -3.31 -19.61 1.32
C GLN A 115 -2.18 -18.66 0.94
N GLY A 116 -2.22 -17.41 1.41
CA GLY A 116 -1.28 -16.40 0.96
C GLY A 116 -1.61 -14.99 1.44
N LEU A 117 -0.70 -14.09 1.12
CA LEU A 117 -0.78 -12.66 1.33
C LEU A 117 -0.72 -11.96 -0.02
N LYS A 118 -1.62 -11.02 -0.25
CA LYS A 118 -1.64 -10.17 -1.45
C LYS A 118 -1.60 -8.72 -1.03
N MET A 119 -0.78 -7.93 -1.72
CA MET A 119 -0.66 -6.50 -1.46
C MET A 119 -0.13 -5.76 -2.69
N ASN A 120 -0.16 -4.43 -2.66
CA ASN A 120 0.52 -3.59 -3.62
C ASN A 120 1.72 -2.89 -2.96
N LEU A 121 2.94 -3.20 -3.41
CA LEU A 121 4.17 -2.50 -3.05
C LEU A 121 4.39 -1.31 -3.99
N ASN A 122 4.23 -0.09 -3.46
CA ASN A 122 4.30 1.17 -4.24
C ASN A 122 3.43 1.11 -5.51
N GLY A 123 2.24 0.50 -5.42
CA GLY A 123 1.30 0.34 -6.53
C GLY A 123 1.52 -0.91 -7.41
N ASN A 124 2.61 -1.64 -7.24
CA ASN A 124 2.86 -2.90 -7.97
C ASN A 124 2.31 -4.08 -7.16
N GLN A 125 1.52 -4.93 -7.79
CA GLN A 125 0.97 -6.10 -7.11
C GLN A 125 2.07 -7.09 -6.71
N THR A 126 1.95 -7.63 -5.51
CA THR A 126 2.84 -8.61 -4.92
C THR A 126 1.98 -9.69 -4.25
N ILE A 127 2.31 -10.95 -4.51
CA ILE A 127 1.59 -12.11 -3.98
C ILE A 127 2.60 -13.04 -3.34
N LEU A 128 2.47 -13.29 -2.04
CA LEU A 128 3.26 -14.27 -1.31
C LEU A 128 2.37 -15.48 -1.04
N ILE A 129 2.87 -16.67 -1.33
CA ILE A 129 2.14 -17.93 -1.14
C ILE A 129 2.54 -18.59 0.17
N TRP A 130 1.60 -19.26 0.83
CA TRP A 130 1.88 -20.06 2.03
C TRP A 130 2.79 -21.24 1.69
N VAL A 131 3.91 -21.36 2.42
CA VAL A 131 4.85 -22.48 2.30
C VAL A 131 4.80 -23.30 3.58
N GLY A 132 4.15 -24.46 3.50
CA GLY A 132 4.06 -25.38 4.65
C GLY A 132 5.32 -26.25 4.85
N SER A 133 6.17 -26.35 3.82
CA SER A 133 7.41 -27.13 3.82
C SER A 133 8.36 -26.54 2.79
N ASP A 134 9.46 -25.94 3.23
CA ASP A 134 10.43 -25.26 2.40
C ASP A 134 11.66 -26.13 2.12
N LEU A 135 11.68 -26.79 0.97
CA LEU A 135 12.79 -27.66 0.58
C LEU A 135 14.01 -26.91 0.03
N ILE A 136 13.88 -25.62 -0.29
CA ILE A 136 14.99 -24.81 -0.86
C ILE A 136 16.00 -24.48 0.23
N TRP A 137 15.50 -24.07 1.40
CA TRP A 137 16.32 -23.68 2.55
C TRP A 137 16.23 -24.70 3.70
N ASP A 138 16.09 -25.98 3.37
CA ASP A 138 16.09 -27.10 4.35
C ASP A 138 15.17 -26.85 5.56
N HIS A 139 13.91 -26.55 5.27
CA HIS A 139 12.83 -26.29 6.23
C HIS A 139 12.99 -25.03 7.09
N GLN A 140 13.97 -24.17 6.82
CA GLN A 140 14.19 -22.94 7.58
C GLN A 140 12.98 -21.99 7.55
N TYR A 141 12.22 -21.99 6.45
CA TYR A 141 11.06 -21.10 6.25
C TYR A 141 9.73 -21.85 6.16
N ASP A 142 9.61 -22.96 6.89
CA ASP A 142 8.33 -23.63 7.10
C ASP A 142 7.35 -22.69 7.84
N GLY A 143 6.14 -22.54 7.30
CA GLY A 143 5.11 -21.67 7.85
C GLY A 143 5.31 -20.19 7.54
N TYR A 144 5.99 -19.88 6.44
CA TYR A 144 6.15 -18.52 5.94
C TYR A 144 5.28 -18.29 4.69
N TYR A 145 4.91 -17.04 4.47
CA TYR A 145 4.47 -16.55 3.18
C TYR A 145 5.69 -16.13 2.37
N ILE A 146 5.87 -16.70 1.16
CA ILE A 146 7.05 -16.47 0.34
C ILE A 146 6.65 -16.00 -1.06
N ALA A 147 7.34 -14.97 -1.56
CA ALA A 147 7.38 -14.61 -2.97
C ALA A 147 8.82 -14.52 -3.43
N SER A 148 9.14 -15.15 -4.56
CA SER A 148 10.48 -15.20 -5.11
C SER A 148 10.49 -15.07 -6.63
N TRP A 149 11.55 -14.47 -7.14
CA TRP A 149 11.78 -14.31 -8.57
C TRP A 149 13.27 -14.33 -8.86
N GLY A 150 13.68 -14.95 -9.96
CA GLY A 150 15.03 -14.85 -10.51
C GLY A 150 15.07 -15.20 -11.99
N GLY A 151 15.98 -14.58 -12.74
CA GLY A 151 16.10 -14.81 -14.19
C GLY A 151 16.64 -16.19 -14.56
N ASP A 152 17.46 -16.77 -13.69
CA ASP A 152 18.13 -18.06 -13.86
C ASP A 152 17.67 -19.10 -12.82
N ALA A 153 16.64 -18.76 -12.04
CA ALA A 153 16.10 -19.62 -11.00
C ALA A 153 15.32 -20.79 -11.62
N PRO A 154 15.52 -22.02 -11.14
CA PRO A 154 14.73 -23.15 -11.58
C PRO A 154 13.26 -22.96 -11.15
N PRO A 155 12.28 -23.57 -11.86
CA PRO A 155 10.86 -23.30 -11.65
C PRO A 155 10.38 -23.51 -10.20
N GLU A 156 10.94 -24.48 -9.49
CA GLU A 156 10.65 -24.78 -8.09
C GLU A 156 11.05 -23.68 -7.10
N GLU A 157 11.96 -22.79 -7.49
CA GLU A 157 12.41 -21.65 -6.69
C GLU A 157 11.58 -20.39 -6.91
N ILE A 158 10.70 -20.37 -7.93
CA ILE A 158 9.83 -19.23 -8.23
C ILE A 158 8.50 -19.42 -7.49
N ARG A 159 8.15 -18.46 -6.64
CA ARG A 159 6.97 -18.51 -5.79
C ARG A 159 6.19 -17.20 -5.86
N GLY A 160 4.86 -17.30 -5.92
CA GLY A 160 4.00 -16.12 -5.88
C GLY A 160 4.29 -15.14 -7.02
N MET A 161 4.26 -13.84 -6.72
CA MET A 161 4.54 -12.77 -7.68
C MET A 161 5.30 -11.63 -7.00
N ILE A 162 6.54 -11.42 -7.42
CA ILE A 162 7.42 -10.32 -7.00
C ILE A 162 8.37 -10.00 -8.17
N SER A 163 8.99 -8.82 -8.17
CA SER A 163 9.99 -8.47 -9.19
C SER A 163 11.09 -7.59 -8.61
N PRO A 164 12.37 -7.78 -9.00
CA PRO A 164 13.47 -6.89 -8.61
C PRO A 164 13.18 -5.42 -8.94
N ARG A 165 12.44 -5.15 -10.01
CA ARG A 165 12.08 -3.78 -10.44
C ARG A 165 11.22 -3.02 -9.43
N MET A 166 10.61 -3.72 -8.47
CA MET A 166 9.86 -3.09 -7.37
C MET A 166 10.80 -2.45 -6.34
N PHE A 167 12.09 -2.80 -6.36
CA PHE A 167 13.11 -2.41 -5.38
C PHE A 167 14.21 -1.59 -6.08
N PRO A 168 14.17 -0.25 -5.98
CA PRO A 168 15.20 0.61 -6.56
C PRO A 168 16.61 0.22 -6.09
N GLY A 169 17.56 0.21 -7.02
CA GLY A 169 18.93 -0.27 -6.81
C GLY A 169 19.16 -1.75 -7.18
N ILE A 170 18.11 -2.58 -7.25
CA ILE A 170 18.26 -4.00 -7.58
C ILE A 170 18.20 -4.22 -9.10
N PRO A 171 19.25 -4.81 -9.73
CA PRO A 171 19.23 -5.13 -11.14
C PRO A 171 18.15 -6.16 -11.51
N PRO A 172 17.48 -6.02 -12.68
CA PRO A 172 16.38 -6.90 -13.07
C PRO A 172 16.73 -8.39 -13.22
N ARG A 173 18.00 -8.77 -13.24
CA ARG A 173 18.44 -10.17 -13.35
C ARG A 173 18.62 -10.86 -12.00
N TYR A 174 18.67 -10.09 -10.91
CA TYR A 174 18.97 -10.61 -9.59
C TYR A 174 17.81 -11.49 -9.11
N TYR A 175 18.17 -12.51 -8.33
CA TYR A 175 17.21 -13.23 -7.54
C TYR A 175 16.79 -12.38 -6.35
N ILE A 176 15.50 -12.39 -6.06
CA ILE A 176 14.95 -11.85 -4.83
C ILE A 176 13.96 -12.85 -4.24
N GLU A 177 13.89 -12.91 -2.91
CA GLU A 177 12.92 -13.70 -2.18
C GLU A 177 12.50 -12.94 -0.93
N LEU A 178 11.21 -12.58 -0.84
CA LEU A 178 10.60 -11.97 0.34
C LEU A 178 9.87 -13.05 1.12
N ARG A 179 10.16 -13.15 2.41
CA ARG A 179 9.65 -14.15 3.34
C ARG A 179 9.04 -13.42 4.52
N LEU A 180 7.76 -13.67 4.82
CA LEU A 180 7.06 -13.09 5.97
C LEU A 180 6.44 -14.21 6.79
N LYS A 181 6.71 -14.23 8.08
CA LYS A 181 6.19 -15.26 8.98
C LYS A 181 4.68 -15.07 9.15
N SER A 182 3.92 -16.16 9.22
CA SER A 182 2.50 -16.06 9.58
C SER A 182 2.35 -15.48 10.99
N PRO A 183 1.29 -14.67 11.22
CA PRO A 183 0.95 -14.28 12.58
C PRO A 183 0.66 -15.54 13.41
N SER A 184 1.28 -15.62 14.59
CA SER A 184 1.12 -16.71 15.56
C SER A 184 -0.14 -16.57 16.39
#